data_AF-A0A924Y3K9-F1
#
_entry.id   AF-A0A924Y3K9-F1
#
_cell.length_a   1.000
_cell.length_b   1.000
_cell.length_c   1.000
_cell.angle_alpha   90.00
_cell.angle_beta   90.00
_cell.angle_gamma   90.00
#
_symmetry.space_group_name_H-M   'P 1'
#
loop_
_entity.id
_entity.type
_entity.pdbx_description
1 polymer ?
#
loop_
_entity_poly.entity_id
_entity_poly.type
_entity_poly.pdbx_seq_one_letter_code
_entity_poly.pdbx_strand_id
1 'polypeptide(L)'
;MELAERIGARCCVNIAGSRGDRWDDPHPANLSEKTFDLVVETVRDIIDAVQPRHAFYCLETMPWIYLDSPDNYLRILQAVDRPQFGMHLHPVNMIGSPQRL
;
A
#
# COMPACT_ATOMS: atom_id res chain seq x y z
N MET A 1 -8.34 10.08 0.76
CA MET A 1 -9.09 9.60 -0.43
C MET A 1 -10.32 10.44 -0.76
N GLU A 2 -11.11 10.94 0.21
CA GLU A 2 -12.32 11.75 -0.05
C GLU A 2 -12.14 12.89 -1.08
N LEU A 3 -11.04 13.65 -0.96
CA LEU A 3 -10.74 14.72 -1.91
C LEU A 3 -10.60 14.20 -3.35
N ALA A 4 -9.92 13.05 -3.52
CA ALA A 4 -9.72 12.44 -4.84
C ALA A 4 -11.06 12.07 -5.50
N GLU A 5 -11.97 11.47 -4.73
CA GLU A 5 -13.34 11.17 -5.20
C GLU A 5 -14.10 12.46 -5.56
N ARG A 6 -14.04 13.49 -4.69
CA ARG A 6 -14.73 14.77 -4.90
C ARG A 6 -14.28 15.52 -6.15
N ILE A 7 -13.00 15.45 -6.50
CA ILE A 7 -12.44 16.13 -7.69
C ILE A 7 -12.46 15.23 -8.94
N GLY A 8 -12.96 13.99 -8.83
CA GLY A 8 -12.97 13.04 -9.94
C GLY A 8 -11.59 12.49 -10.32
N ALA A 9 -10.60 12.56 -9.41
CA ALA A 9 -9.31 11.92 -9.62
C ALA A 9 -9.48 10.39 -9.60
N ARG A 10 -8.84 9.71 -10.56
CA ARG A 10 -8.94 8.24 -10.69
C ARG A 10 -8.10 7.49 -9.67
N CYS A 11 -7.01 8.08 -9.19
CA CYS A 11 -6.08 7.46 -8.26
C CYS A 11 -5.79 8.38 -7.09
N CYS A 12 -5.82 7.82 -5.88
CA CYS A 12 -5.32 8.40 -4.65
C CYS A 12 -4.09 7.58 -4.24
N VAL A 13 -2.90 8.03 -4.64
CA VAL A 13 -1.63 7.34 -4.37
C VAL A 13 -1.14 7.66 -2.97
N ASN A 14 -0.62 6.64 -2.27
CA ASN A 14 0.08 6.78 -0.99
C ASN A 14 1.14 5.68 -0.84
N ILE A 15 1.94 5.71 0.22
CA ILE A 15 2.78 4.59 0.65
C ILE A 15 2.16 3.91 1.88
N ALA A 16 2.54 2.65 2.14
CA ALA A 16 2.07 1.91 3.32
C ALA A 16 2.59 2.46 4.65
N GLY A 17 3.65 3.28 4.60
CA GLY A 17 4.29 3.87 5.77
C GLY A 17 5.38 2.97 6.37
N SER A 18 5.63 3.17 7.66
CA SER A 18 6.72 2.53 8.41
C SER A 18 6.37 2.36 9.88
N ARG A 19 7.04 1.42 10.53
CA ARG A 19 7.03 1.19 11.97
C ARG A 19 8.09 2.01 12.72
N GLY A 20 8.97 2.72 12.01
CA GLY A 20 9.98 3.60 12.60
C GLY A 20 9.44 4.96 13.02
N ASP A 21 10.31 5.78 13.64
CA ASP A 21 9.97 7.14 14.06
C ASP A 21 9.60 8.05 12.88
N ARG A 22 10.26 7.83 11.74
CA ARG A 22 9.89 8.44 10.46
C ARG A 22 8.91 7.52 9.74
N TRP A 23 7.79 8.11 9.33
CA TRP A 23 6.67 7.42 8.71
C TRP A 23 7.01 6.76 7.37
N ASP A 24 8.09 7.16 6.70
CA ASP A 24 8.49 6.72 5.36
C ASP A 24 9.85 6.00 5.31
N ASP A 25 10.46 5.64 6.46
CA ASP A 25 11.80 5.04 6.48
C ASP A 25 11.77 3.49 6.62
N PRO A 26 12.88 2.79 6.29
CA PRO A 26 13.03 1.37 6.59
C PRO A 26 13.02 1.08 8.10
N HIS A 27 12.37 -0.02 8.49
CA HIS A 27 12.40 -0.50 9.88
C HIS A 27 12.27 -2.04 9.88
N PRO A 28 12.99 -2.78 10.77
CA PRO A 28 12.95 -4.25 10.78
C PRO A 28 11.54 -4.84 10.89
N ALA A 29 10.66 -4.19 11.66
CA ALA A 29 9.28 -4.64 11.82
C ALA A 29 8.37 -4.35 10.60
N ASN A 30 8.81 -3.62 9.57
CA ASN A 30 8.01 -3.38 8.37
C ASN A 30 7.74 -4.69 7.60
N LEU A 31 8.70 -5.61 7.62
CA LEU A 31 8.63 -6.93 7.00
C LEU A 31 8.21 -7.99 8.03
N SER A 32 7.13 -7.72 8.76
CA SER A 32 6.53 -8.69 9.67
C SER A 32 5.06 -8.91 9.30
N GLU A 33 4.57 -10.13 9.50
CA GLU A 33 3.17 -10.48 9.28
C GLU A 33 2.20 -9.54 10.02
N LYS A 34 2.57 -9.10 11.23
CA LYS A 34 1.79 -8.10 11.98
C LYS A 34 1.67 -6.76 11.23
N THR A 35 2.74 -6.31 10.57
CA THR A 35 2.69 -5.07 9.77
C THR A 35 1.96 -5.31 8.46
N PHE A 36 2.07 -6.49 7.86
CA PHE A 36 1.25 -6.89 6.71
C PHE A 36 -0.25 -6.75 7.05
N ASP A 37 -0.70 -7.37 8.14
CA ASP A 37 -2.10 -7.31 8.57
C ASP A 37 -2.53 -5.86 8.85
N LEU A 38 -1.66 -5.07 9.51
CA LEU A 38 -1.93 -3.66 9.78
C LEU A 38 -2.13 -2.85 8.50
N VAL A 39 -1.31 -3.09 7.46
CA VAL A 39 -1.46 -2.42 6.16
C VAL A 39 -2.79 -2.81 5.52
N VAL A 40 -3.14 -4.10 5.52
CA VAL A 40 -4.41 -4.59 4.97
C VAL A 40 -5.60 -3.93 5.67
N GLU A 41 -5.64 -3.94 7.00
CA GLU A 41 -6.73 -3.32 7.76
C GLU A 41 -6.79 -1.81 7.54
N THR A 42 -5.66 -1.12 7.55
CA THR A 42 -5.62 0.33 7.29
C THR A 42 -6.17 0.67 5.91
N VAL A 43 -5.83 -0.11 4.87
CA VAL A 43 -6.35 0.09 3.52
C VAL A 43 -7.86 -0.14 3.47
N ARG A 44 -8.35 -1.20 4.11
CA ARG A 44 -9.78 -1.51 4.21
C ARG A 44 -10.53 -0.37 4.90
N ASP A 45 -10.03 0.08 6.05
CA ASP A 45 -10.62 1.20 6.80
C ASP A 45 -10.73 2.46 5.95
N ILE A 46 -9.68 2.81 5.20
CA ILE A 46 -9.69 3.99 4.32
C ILE A 46 -10.75 3.84 3.21
N ILE A 47 -10.80 2.69 2.54
CA ILE A 47 -11.73 2.47 1.43
C ILE A 47 -13.17 2.39 1.95
N ASP A 48 -13.41 1.65 3.03
CA ASP A 48 -14.73 1.41 3.60
C ASP A 48 -15.31 2.68 4.23
N ALA A 49 -14.47 3.57 4.78
CA ALA A 49 -14.91 4.87 5.29
C ALA A 49 -15.32 5.84 4.16
N VAL A 50 -14.62 5.80 3.01
CA VAL A 50 -14.86 6.75 1.91
C VAL A 50 -15.91 6.24 0.91
N GLN A 51 -16.07 4.93 0.77
CA GLN A 51 -16.95 4.27 -0.20
C GLN A 51 -16.84 4.88 -1.62
N PRO A 52 -15.62 4.95 -2.19
CA PRO A 52 -15.36 5.63 -3.45
C PRO A 52 -16.08 4.94 -4.63
N ARG A 53 -16.61 5.74 -5.56
CA ARG A 53 -17.23 5.23 -6.80
C ARG A 53 -16.29 5.29 -7.98
N HIS A 54 -15.35 6.25 -7.99
CA HIS A 54 -14.49 6.52 -9.14
C HIS A 54 -13.01 6.45 -8.80
N ALA A 55 -12.62 6.87 -7.61
CA ALA A 55 -11.23 6.85 -7.18
C ALA A 55 -10.80 5.46 -6.72
N PHE A 56 -9.57 5.09 -7.06
CA PHE A 56 -8.87 3.93 -6.51
C PHE A 56 -7.87 4.40 -5.46
N TYR A 57 -7.77 3.68 -4.33
CA TYR A 57 -6.68 3.84 -3.39
C TYR A 57 -5.52 2.96 -3.85
N CYS A 58 -4.36 3.57 -4.11
CA CYS A 58 -3.22 2.85 -4.66
C CYS A 58 -2.02 3.00 -3.72
N LEU A 59 -1.41 1.88 -3.34
CA LEU A 59 -0.12 1.93 -2.66
C LEU A 59 1.02 1.89 -3.67
N GLU A 60 2.02 2.73 -3.45
CA GLU A 60 3.27 2.69 -4.18
C GLU A 60 4.14 1.55 -3.68
N THR A 61 4.80 0.90 -4.62
CA THR A 61 5.81 -0.11 -4.35
C THR A 61 6.99 0.49 -3.61
N MET A 62 7.39 -0.07 -2.47
CA MET A 62 8.52 0.44 -1.67
C MET A 62 9.46 -0.72 -1.32
N PRO A 63 10.79 -0.52 -1.28
CA PRO A 63 11.74 -1.62 -1.12
C PRO A 63 11.83 -2.16 0.31
N TRP A 64 11.23 -1.49 1.30
CA TRP A 64 11.37 -1.83 2.73
C TRP A 64 10.08 -2.30 3.41
N ILE A 65 9.06 -2.70 2.64
CA ILE A 65 7.79 -3.24 3.14
C ILE A 65 7.26 -4.28 2.14
N TYR A 66 6.21 -5.03 2.47
CA TYR A 66 5.61 -6.07 1.60
C TYR A 66 4.91 -5.54 0.33
N LEU A 67 5.45 -4.48 -0.28
CA LEU A 67 5.10 -3.91 -1.59
C LEU A 67 6.33 -3.94 -2.53
N ASP A 68 7.33 -4.75 -2.20
CA ASP A 68 8.68 -4.78 -2.78
C ASP A 68 8.84 -5.78 -3.94
N SER A 69 7.80 -6.55 -4.26
CA SER A 69 7.80 -7.55 -5.33
C SER A 69 6.40 -7.72 -5.95
N PRO A 70 6.29 -8.26 -7.18
CA PRO A 70 5.00 -8.61 -7.76
C PRO A 70 4.19 -9.58 -6.89
N ASP A 71 4.83 -10.60 -6.31
CA ASP A 71 4.17 -11.62 -5.51
C ASP A 71 3.65 -11.06 -4.18
N ASN A 72 4.45 -10.22 -3.50
CA ASN A 72 4.04 -9.57 -2.25
C ASN A 72 2.92 -8.56 -2.51
N TYR A 73 2.99 -7.80 -3.60
CA TYR A 73 1.93 -6.88 -3.96
C TYR A 73 0.63 -7.64 -4.30
N LEU A 74 0.71 -8.73 -5.05
CA LEU A 74 -0.44 -9.60 -5.34
C LEU A 74 -1.05 -10.16 -4.05
N ARG A 75 -0.23 -10.57 -3.10
CA ARG A 75 -0.68 -11.02 -1.78
C ARG A 75 -1.43 -9.92 -1.04
N ILE A 76 -0.98 -8.67 -1.07
CA ILE A 76 -1.71 -7.54 -0.47
C ILE A 76 -3.02 -7.26 -1.22
N LEU A 77 -3.02 -7.26 -2.56
CA LEU A 77 -4.25 -7.06 -3.36
C LEU A 77 -5.32 -8.08 -2.98
N GLN A 78 -4.94 -9.36 -2.90
CA GLN A 78 -5.82 -10.46 -2.50
C GLN A 78 -6.28 -10.34 -1.05
N ALA A 79 -5.38 -9.94 -0.14
CA ALA A 79 -5.72 -9.79 1.26
C ALA A 79 -6.65 -8.60 1.50
N VAL A 80 -6.43 -7.45 0.86
CA VAL A 80 -7.30 -6.27 1.02
C VAL A 80 -8.71 -6.59 0.54
N ASP A 81 -8.84 -7.26 -0.61
CA ASP A 81 -10.12 -7.70 -1.17
C ASP A 81 -11.16 -6.57 -1.23
N ARG A 82 -10.78 -5.47 -1.89
CA ARG A 82 -11.65 -4.33 -2.19
C ARG A 82 -11.51 -3.92 -3.65
N PRO A 83 -12.62 -3.73 -4.39
CA PRO A 83 -12.54 -3.42 -5.81
C PRO A 83 -11.87 -2.07 -6.10
N GLN A 84 -11.92 -1.12 -5.17
CA GLN A 84 -11.26 0.19 -5.29
C GLN A 84 -9.84 0.23 -4.72
N PHE A 85 -9.22 -0.92 -4.47
CA PHE A 85 -7.80 -1.00 -4.14
C PHE A 85 -6.97 -1.35 -5.39
N GLY A 86 -5.84 -0.67 -5.56
CA GLY A 86 -4.97 -0.83 -6.72
C GLY A 86 -3.49 -0.63 -6.42
N MET A 87 -2.69 -0.62 -7.48
CA MET A 87 -1.24 -0.50 -7.44
C MET A 87 -0.74 0.76 -8.11
N HIS A 88 0.14 1.49 -7.44
CA HIS A 88 1.02 2.45 -8.09
C HIS A 88 2.37 1.78 -8.38
N LEU A 89 2.51 1.28 -9.60
CA LEU A 89 3.68 0.48 -10.02
C LEU A 89 4.90 1.39 -10.24
N HIS A 90 5.87 1.31 -9.34
CA HIS A 90 7.17 1.97 -9.47
C HIS A 90 8.31 0.92 -9.54
N PRO A 91 8.65 0.40 -10.74
CA PRO A 91 9.51 -0.77 -10.87
C PRO A 91 10.93 -0.56 -10.32
N VAL A 92 11.41 0.69 -10.27
CA VAL A 92 12.70 1.02 -9.67
C VAL A 92 12.74 0.66 -8.18
N ASN A 93 11.62 0.83 -7.46
CA ASN A 93 11.51 0.49 -6.03
C ASN A 93 11.45 -1.02 -5.78
N MET A 94 11.33 -1.84 -6.82
CA MET A 94 11.36 -3.30 -6.72
C MET A 94 12.74 -3.90 -7.01
N ILE A 95 13.70 -3.10 -7.51
CA ILE A 95 15.04 -3.60 -7.87
C ILE A 95 15.76 -4.14 -6.62
N GLY A 96 15.68 -3.43 -5.50
CA GLY A 96 16.30 -3.81 -4.23
C GLY A 96 15.27 -4.06 -3.13
N SER A 97 15.56 -4.98 -2.22
CA SER A 97 14.80 -5.19 -0.98
C SER A 97 15.67 -5.88 0.05
N PRO A 98 15.54 -5.59 1.36
CA PRO A 98 16.18 -6.37 2.43
C PRO A 98 15.88 -7.87 2.37
N GLN A 99 14.79 -8.30 1.73
CA GLN A 99 14.45 -9.73 1.57
C GLN A 99 15.33 -10.45 0.54
N ARG A 100 16.13 -9.73 -0.25
CA ARG A 100 16.99 -10.27 -1.33
C ARG A 100 18.48 -10.07 -1.08
N LEU A 101 18.83 -9.52 0.08
CA LEU A 101 20.21 -9.38 0.57
C LEU A 101 20.55 -10.57 1.46
#